data_AF-A0A5Q0NRH3-F1
#
_entry.id   AF-A0A5Q0NRH3-F1
#
_cell.length_a   1.000
_cell.length_b   1.000
_cell.length_c   1.000
_cell.angle_alpha   90.00
_cell.angle_beta   90.00
_cell.angle_gamma   90.00
#
_symmetry.space_group_name_H-M   'P 1'
#
loop_
_entity.id
_entity.type
_entity.pdbx_description
1 polymer ?
#
loop_
_entity_poly.entity_id
_entity_poly.type
_entity_poly.pdbx_seq_one_letter_code
_entity_poly.pdbx_strand_id
1 'polypeptide(L)'
;MVAFVLTLSCVMRRDWLHPKLQLVHDWVAVPLAAFTGLIALLPIAGALCLAVILLFGDGMETSELTSDEWMTLTGLGIAYLANLGFGLIGLGAGVPLGSNGSASYSGGGESGIERFSEMHRLTWWTGEGDEPGLWIAVGVMPVWLLIGAFLVARATKSRPNVVRNQLVWVGSFLVFIPLLVRLSAVHAGARVEADVSEDPIDVGVLYFESGEFDGSMYAGPSGVAATFLLLVFAFLAALVVSAAIGALDVKELSAKAGSLAKSIQTQPGTPPQAPGTAPTHGAPSGNPTTQQPPHN
;
A
#
# COMPACT_ATOMS: atom_id res chain seq x y z
N MET A 1 -19.40 11.33 10.61
CA MET A 1 -20.69 11.49 9.92
C MET A 1 -20.59 11.25 8.41
N VAL A 2 -19.65 11.88 7.69
CA VAL A 2 -19.44 11.68 6.23
C VAL A 2 -19.09 10.23 5.86
N ALA A 3 -18.22 9.57 6.63
CA ALA A 3 -17.87 8.17 6.42
C ALA A 3 -19.09 7.24 6.53
N PHE A 4 -19.90 7.40 7.58
CA PHE A 4 -21.13 6.63 7.80
C PHE A 4 -22.16 6.84 6.67
N VAL A 5 -22.30 8.07 6.17
CA VAL A 5 -23.17 8.37 5.02
C VAL A 5 -22.64 7.72 3.74
N LEU A 6 -21.32 7.68 3.52
CA LEU A 6 -20.69 6.98 2.40
C LEU A 6 -20.87 5.46 2.52
N THR A 7 -20.68 4.87 3.70
CA THR A 7 -20.90 3.43 3.93
C THR A 7 -22.36 3.06 3.73
N LEU A 8 -23.30 3.86 4.27
CA LEU A 8 -24.73 3.65 4.08
C LEU A 8 -25.14 3.84 2.61
N SER A 9 -24.55 4.83 1.92
CA SER A 9 -24.80 5.10 0.49
C SER A 9 -24.22 4.04 -0.44
N CYS A 10 -23.15 3.34 -0.05
CA CYS A 10 -22.63 2.17 -0.76
C CYS A 10 -23.46 0.89 -0.53
N VAL A 11 -24.26 0.85 0.54
CA VAL A 11 -25.19 -0.27 0.84
C VAL A 11 -26.61 0.03 0.32
N MET A 12 -26.98 1.30 0.12
CA MET A 12 -28.28 1.68 -0.44
C MET A 12 -28.44 1.21 -1.89
N ARG A 13 -29.63 0.70 -2.18
CA ARG A 13 -30.02 0.20 -3.50
C ARG A 13 -29.88 1.34 -4.53
N ARG A 14 -29.10 1.09 -5.60
CA ARG A 14 -28.82 2.00 -6.73
C ARG A 14 -30.04 2.79 -7.23
N ASP A 15 -31.20 2.15 -7.18
CA ASP A 15 -32.46 2.69 -7.70
C ASP A 15 -33.03 3.85 -6.86
N TRP A 16 -32.50 4.08 -5.65
CA TRP A 16 -32.97 5.12 -4.73
C TRP A 16 -32.12 6.39 -4.78
N LEU A 17 -31.04 6.40 -5.57
CA LEU A 17 -30.09 7.51 -5.65
C LEU A 17 -30.39 8.41 -6.86
N HIS A 18 -30.28 9.73 -6.68
CA HIS A 18 -30.38 10.73 -7.76
C HIS A 18 -29.33 10.46 -8.86
N PRO A 19 -29.56 10.76 -10.16
CA PRO A 19 -28.64 10.41 -11.25
C PRO A 19 -27.18 10.86 -11.07
N LYS A 20 -26.98 12.04 -10.45
CA LYS A 20 -25.63 12.54 -10.10
C LYS A 20 -24.93 11.69 -9.02
N LEU A 21 -25.68 11.17 -8.05
CA LEU A 21 -25.17 10.30 -6.99
C LEU A 21 -24.92 8.88 -7.51
N GLN A 22 -25.70 8.41 -8.49
CA GLN A 22 -25.45 7.12 -9.17
C GLN A 22 -24.09 7.10 -9.88
N LEU A 23 -23.69 8.21 -10.50
CA LEU A 23 -22.36 8.33 -11.12
C LEU A 23 -21.23 8.18 -10.10
N VAL A 24 -21.34 8.87 -8.96
CA VAL A 24 -20.34 8.78 -7.88
C VAL A 24 -20.33 7.38 -7.26
N HIS A 25 -21.51 6.81 -7.03
CA HIS A 25 -21.66 5.44 -6.54
C HIS A 25 -21.00 4.44 -7.48
N ASP A 26 -21.23 4.52 -8.79
CA ASP A 26 -20.63 3.62 -9.78
C ASP A 26 -19.10 3.79 -9.87
N TRP A 27 -18.57 4.97 -9.55
CA TRP A 27 -17.12 5.22 -9.47
C TRP A 27 -16.47 4.62 -8.23
N VAL A 28 -17.13 4.69 -7.06
CA VAL A 28 -16.57 4.26 -5.77
C VAL A 28 -16.86 2.78 -5.49
N ALA A 29 -18.00 2.26 -5.97
CA ALA A 29 -18.43 0.89 -5.67
C ALA A 29 -17.44 -0.17 -6.16
N VAL A 30 -16.82 0.03 -7.33
CA VAL A 30 -15.89 -0.95 -7.90
C VAL A 30 -14.59 -1.05 -7.08
N PRO A 31 -13.88 0.06 -6.78
CA PRO A 31 -12.75 0.03 -5.85
C PRO A 31 -13.13 -0.52 -4.47
N LEU A 32 -14.28 -0.11 -3.93
CA LEU A 32 -14.72 -0.52 -2.60
C LEU A 32 -15.00 -2.03 -2.53
N ALA A 33 -15.61 -2.61 -3.56
CA ALA A 33 -15.82 -4.05 -3.66
C ALA A 33 -14.49 -4.81 -3.69
N ALA A 34 -13.50 -4.32 -4.45
CA ALA A 34 -12.18 -4.90 -4.49
C ALA A 34 -11.46 -4.81 -3.14
N PHE A 35 -11.47 -3.64 -2.48
CA PHE A 35 -10.88 -3.49 -1.14
C PHE A 35 -11.56 -4.36 -0.09
N THR A 36 -12.89 -4.49 -0.15
CA THR A 36 -13.63 -5.37 0.77
C THR A 36 -13.20 -6.82 0.58
N GLY A 37 -13.04 -7.26 -0.67
CA GLY A 37 -12.49 -8.59 -0.98
C GLY A 37 -11.06 -8.75 -0.47
N LEU A 38 -10.21 -7.74 -0.62
CA LEU A 38 -8.84 -7.77 -0.13
C LEU A 38 -8.73 -7.79 1.40
N ILE A 39 -9.59 -7.04 2.10
CA ILE A 39 -9.68 -7.09 3.57
C ILE A 39 -10.09 -8.49 4.02
N ALA A 40 -11.04 -9.13 3.34
CA ALA A 40 -11.47 -10.49 3.66
C ALA A 40 -10.34 -11.54 3.46
N LEU A 41 -9.32 -11.24 2.65
CA LEU A 41 -8.14 -12.09 2.47
C LEU A 41 -7.05 -11.85 3.52
N LEU A 42 -7.09 -10.74 4.27
CA LEU A 42 -6.07 -10.45 5.30
C LEU A 42 -5.98 -11.54 6.39
N PRO A 43 -7.08 -12.09 6.93
CA PRO A 43 -7.01 -13.21 7.87
C PRO A 43 -6.35 -14.45 7.28
N ILE A 44 -6.54 -14.71 5.98
CA ILE A 44 -5.92 -15.85 5.29
C ILE A 44 -4.41 -15.63 5.17
N ALA A 45 -3.99 -14.43 4.75
CA ALA A 45 -2.58 -14.05 4.72
C ALA A 45 -1.96 -14.10 6.12
N GLY A 46 -2.71 -13.70 7.15
CA GLY A 46 -2.31 -13.79 8.55
C GLY A 46 -2.13 -15.22 9.04
N ALA A 47 -3.04 -16.12 8.67
CA ALA A 47 -2.92 -17.54 8.98
C ALA A 47 -1.67 -18.16 8.33
N LEU A 48 -1.34 -17.74 7.09
CA LEU A 48 -0.10 -18.14 6.44
C LEU A 48 1.13 -17.59 7.17
N CYS A 49 1.11 -16.32 7.59
CA CYS A 49 2.17 -15.73 8.39
C CYS A 49 2.39 -16.49 9.71
N LEU A 50 1.30 -16.75 10.44
CA LEU A 50 1.34 -17.51 11.69
C LEU A 50 1.86 -18.94 11.47
N ALA A 51 1.38 -19.62 10.43
CA ALA A 51 1.85 -20.96 10.09
C ALA A 51 3.35 -20.98 9.76
N VAL A 52 3.85 -19.96 9.06
CA VAL A 52 5.29 -19.86 8.78
C VAL A 52 6.10 -19.66 10.06
N ILE A 53 5.68 -18.75 10.94
CA ILE A 53 6.35 -18.51 12.22
C ILE A 53 6.36 -19.79 13.07
N LEU A 54 5.23 -20.51 13.12
CA LEU A 54 5.12 -21.76 13.89
C LEU A 54 5.94 -22.92 13.32
N LEU A 55 6.11 -23.00 12.00
CA LEU A 55 6.77 -24.13 11.34
C LEU A 55 8.27 -23.90 11.10
N PHE A 56 8.70 -22.65 11.00
CA PHE A 56 10.05 -22.28 10.58
C PHE A 56 10.73 -21.23 11.46
N GLY A 57 10.09 -20.75 12.53
CA GLY A 57 10.71 -19.82 13.47
C GLY A 57 11.68 -20.56 14.38
N ASP A 58 12.98 -20.31 14.22
CA ASP A 58 14.06 -20.99 14.97
C ASP A 58 14.17 -20.48 16.43
N GLY A 59 13.51 -19.36 16.75
CA GLY A 59 13.55 -18.72 18.07
C GLY A 59 12.46 -19.14 19.07
N MET A 60 11.52 -20.01 18.68
CA MET A 60 10.62 -20.63 19.66
C MET A 60 11.28 -21.92 20.12
N GLU A 61 12.01 -21.87 21.24
CA GLU A 61 12.30 -23.06 22.05
C GLU A 61 10.97 -23.62 22.57
N THR A 62 10.26 -24.28 21.66
CA THR A 62 8.91 -24.84 21.84
C THR A 62 8.84 -25.88 22.96
N SER A 63 10.01 -26.35 23.42
CA SER A 63 10.18 -27.30 24.53
C SER A 63 9.98 -26.68 25.92
N GLU A 64 10.06 -25.36 26.08
CA GLU A 64 9.97 -24.71 27.40
C GLU A 64 8.65 -23.99 27.68
N LEU A 65 7.83 -23.74 26.64
CA LEU A 65 6.53 -23.09 26.79
C LEU A 65 5.48 -24.03 27.37
N THR A 66 4.84 -23.61 28.46
CA THR A 66 3.69 -24.29 29.07
C THR A 66 2.48 -24.28 28.12
N SER A 67 1.52 -25.20 28.33
CA SER A 67 0.31 -25.27 27.48
C SER A 67 -0.51 -23.97 27.49
N ASP A 68 -0.46 -23.23 28.60
CA ASP A 68 -1.21 -21.99 28.79
C ASP A 68 -0.56 -20.82 28.03
N GLU A 69 0.77 -20.80 27.96
CA GLU A 69 1.53 -19.84 27.14
C GLU A 69 1.31 -20.11 25.64
N TRP A 70 1.26 -21.39 25.24
CA TRP A 70 0.89 -21.78 23.87
C TRP A 70 -0.53 -21.35 23.49
N MET A 71 -1.50 -21.54 24.37
CA MET A 71 -2.87 -21.08 24.16
C MET A 71 -2.95 -19.56 24.08
N THR A 72 -2.19 -18.84 24.91
CA THR A 72 -2.16 -17.38 24.93
C THR A 72 -1.51 -16.82 23.67
N LEU A 73 -0.36 -17.37 23.26
CA LEU A 73 0.35 -16.97 22.03
C LEU A 73 -0.51 -17.22 20.79
N THR A 74 -1.12 -18.40 20.69
CA THR A 74 -1.99 -18.75 19.56
C THR A 74 -3.26 -17.91 19.56
N GLY A 75 -3.86 -17.68 20.74
CA GLY A 75 -5.03 -16.81 20.91
C GLY A 75 -4.75 -15.37 20.52
N LEU A 76 -3.57 -14.85 20.89
CA LEU A 76 -3.08 -13.54 20.47
C LEU A 76 -2.85 -13.51 18.95
N GLY A 77 -2.18 -14.53 18.39
CA GLY A 77 -1.96 -14.65 16.95
C GLY A 77 -3.26 -14.65 16.14
N ILE A 78 -4.30 -15.35 16.63
CA ILE A 78 -5.64 -15.35 16.02
C ILE A 78 -6.32 -13.99 16.16
N ALA A 79 -6.20 -13.33 17.32
CA ALA A 79 -6.75 -11.99 17.53
C ALA A 79 -6.10 -10.93 16.62
N TYR A 80 -4.81 -11.10 16.30
CA TYR A 80 -4.03 -10.20 15.47
C TYR A 80 -3.86 -10.67 14.01
N LEU A 81 -4.61 -11.69 13.59
CA LEU A 81 -4.40 -12.36 12.32
C LEU A 81 -4.43 -11.41 11.11
N ALA A 82 -5.40 -10.50 11.06
CA ALA A 82 -5.49 -9.53 9.97
C ALA A 82 -4.28 -8.56 9.93
N ASN A 83 -3.74 -8.20 11.11
CA ASN A 83 -2.57 -7.33 11.22
C ASN A 83 -1.30 -8.08 10.81
N LEU A 84 -1.15 -9.35 11.19
CA LEU A 84 -0.09 -10.23 10.71
C LEU A 84 -0.14 -10.39 9.18
N GLY A 85 -1.32 -10.56 8.62
CA GLY A 85 -1.51 -10.65 7.17
C GLY A 85 -1.08 -9.38 6.44
N PHE A 86 -1.42 -8.21 6.97
CA PHE A 86 -0.96 -6.94 6.42
C PHE A 86 0.55 -6.74 6.58
N GLY A 87 1.12 -7.16 7.72
CA GLY A 87 2.56 -7.20 7.96
C GLY A 87 3.30 -8.06 6.92
N LEU A 88 2.80 -9.27 6.67
CA LEU A 88 3.35 -10.19 5.65
C LEU A 88 3.30 -9.58 4.24
N ILE A 89 2.19 -8.93 3.87
CA ILE A 89 2.06 -8.23 2.58
C ILE A 89 3.06 -7.07 2.48
N GLY A 90 3.23 -6.30 3.57
CA GLY A 90 4.22 -5.23 3.65
C GLY A 90 5.65 -5.74 3.46
N LEU A 91 6.02 -6.79 4.20
CA LEU A 91 7.32 -7.45 4.09
C LEU A 91 7.61 -7.92 2.67
N GLY A 92 6.62 -8.51 1.99
CA GLY A 92 6.74 -8.96 0.60
C GLY A 92 7.04 -7.83 -0.39
N ALA A 93 6.62 -6.61 -0.07
CA ALA A 93 6.95 -5.40 -0.82
C ALA A 93 8.30 -4.78 -0.42
N GLY A 94 9.00 -5.34 0.58
CA GLY A 94 10.22 -4.77 1.16
C GLY A 94 9.96 -3.60 2.10
N VAL A 95 8.73 -3.47 2.61
CA VAL A 95 8.36 -2.43 3.57
C VAL A 95 9.02 -2.75 4.90
N PRO A 96 9.66 -1.76 5.53
CA PRO A 96 10.19 -1.99 6.85
C PRO A 96 9.08 -2.15 7.88
N LEU A 97 9.11 -3.28 8.60
CA LEU A 97 8.35 -3.48 9.82
C LEU A 97 9.23 -3.05 10.97
N GLY A 98 8.79 -2.05 11.72
CA GLY A 98 9.59 -1.47 12.78
C GLY A 98 8.79 -1.18 14.02
N SER A 99 9.48 -1.12 15.16
CA SER A 99 8.98 -0.36 16.29
C SER A 99 9.62 1.03 16.30
N ASN A 100 8.79 2.06 16.36
CA ASN A 100 9.23 3.39 16.76
C ASN A 100 8.85 3.55 18.23
N GLY A 101 9.82 3.86 19.08
CA GLY A 101 9.58 4.10 20.50
C GLY A 101 10.13 5.45 20.90
N SER A 102 9.39 6.19 21.73
CA SER A 102 9.97 7.27 22.52
C SER A 102 10.02 6.77 23.95
N ALA A 103 11.23 6.62 24.49
CA ALA A 103 11.44 6.26 25.87
C ALA A 103 12.31 7.32 26.54
N SER A 104 11.88 7.79 27.70
CA SER A 104 12.76 8.47 28.64
C SER A 104 13.23 7.44 29.66
N TYR A 105 14.54 7.23 29.71
CA TYR A 105 15.20 6.41 30.71
C TYR A 105 16.11 7.31 31.55
N SER A 106 15.99 7.23 32.88
CA SER A 106 16.75 8.07 33.80
C SER A 106 17.98 7.37 34.41
N GLY A 107 18.41 6.22 33.88
CA GLY A 107 19.59 5.46 34.34
C GLY A 107 20.76 5.48 33.34
N GLY A 108 21.96 5.11 33.78
CA GLY A 108 23.11 4.92 32.91
C GLY A 108 22.99 3.62 32.10
N GLY A 109 23.16 3.68 30.79
CA GLY A 109 23.13 2.52 29.89
C GLY A 109 22.98 2.91 28.42
N GLU A 110 23.51 2.10 27.50
CA GLU A 110 23.33 2.27 26.06
C GLU A 110 21.85 2.07 25.70
N SER A 111 21.24 3.06 25.06
CA SER A 111 19.83 2.99 24.69
C SER A 111 19.64 1.90 23.63
N GLY A 112 18.92 0.83 23.97
CA GLY A 112 18.54 -0.26 23.04
C GLY A 112 17.78 0.18 21.76
N ILE A 113 17.52 1.48 21.61
CA ILE A 113 16.96 2.18 20.46
C ILE A 113 17.73 1.86 19.16
N GLU A 114 19.05 1.65 19.20
CA GLU A 114 19.85 1.36 18.01
C GLU A 114 19.58 -0.03 17.41
N ARG A 115 19.34 -1.07 18.24
CA ARG A 115 19.00 -2.41 17.74
C ARG A 115 17.66 -2.46 17.01
N PHE A 116 16.71 -1.60 17.37
CA PHE A 116 15.43 -1.48 16.66
C PHE A 116 15.61 -0.97 15.23
N SER A 117 16.71 -0.26 14.92
CA SER A 117 17.03 0.21 13.57
C SER A 117 17.41 -0.92 12.59
N GLU A 118 17.82 -2.08 13.08
CA GLU A 118 18.32 -3.16 12.22
C GLU A 118 17.21 -4.16 11.84
N MET A 119 16.18 -4.31 12.70
CA MET A 119 15.04 -5.24 12.54
C MET A 119 14.07 -4.90 11.39
N HIS A 120 14.34 -3.82 10.65
CA HIS A 120 13.42 -3.17 9.73
C HIS A 120 13.28 -3.85 8.37
N ARG A 121 13.79 -5.05 8.07
CA ARG A 121 13.74 -5.56 6.67
C ARG A 121 13.48 -7.05 6.59
N LEU A 122 12.73 -7.49 5.57
CA LEU A 122 12.54 -8.92 5.27
C LEU A 122 13.88 -9.68 5.23
N THR A 123 14.93 -9.06 4.67
CA THR A 123 16.27 -9.64 4.59
C THR A 123 16.97 -9.78 5.94
N TRP A 124 16.57 -9.03 6.97
CA TRP A 124 17.08 -9.21 8.33
C TRP A 124 16.54 -10.53 8.89
N TRP A 125 15.21 -10.70 8.89
CA TRP A 125 14.53 -11.92 9.33
C TRP A 125 14.94 -13.19 8.55
N THR A 126 15.23 -13.07 7.25
CA THR A 126 15.61 -14.23 6.41
C THR A 126 17.11 -14.41 6.22
N GLY A 127 17.94 -13.42 6.57
CA GLY A 127 19.35 -13.34 6.16
C GLY A 127 20.32 -14.00 7.13
N GLU A 128 19.97 -14.02 8.42
CA GLU A 128 20.77 -14.64 9.48
C GLU A 128 20.36 -16.10 9.76
N GLY A 129 19.34 -16.60 9.06
CA GLY A 129 18.85 -17.97 9.17
C GLY A 129 17.66 -18.14 10.10
N ASP A 130 17.25 -17.07 10.79
CA ASP A 130 16.21 -17.14 11.82
C ASP A 130 14.84 -17.54 11.28
N GLU A 131 14.46 -17.09 10.08
CA GLU A 131 13.10 -17.29 9.55
C GLU A 131 13.06 -17.45 8.02
N PRO A 132 13.68 -18.49 7.43
CA PRO A 132 13.71 -18.69 5.97
C PRO A 132 12.30 -18.82 5.34
N GLY A 133 11.31 -19.22 6.13
CA GLY A 133 9.92 -19.32 5.67
C GLY A 133 9.28 -17.96 5.32
N LEU A 134 9.80 -16.85 5.83
CA LEU A 134 9.24 -15.51 5.59
C LEU A 134 9.36 -15.07 4.11
N TRP A 135 10.19 -15.74 3.31
CA TRP A 135 10.25 -15.55 1.85
C TRP A 135 8.91 -15.75 1.15
N ILE A 136 7.98 -16.48 1.75
CA ILE A 136 6.60 -16.61 1.23
C ILE A 136 5.93 -15.25 1.02
N ALA A 137 6.32 -14.23 1.80
CA ALA A 137 5.82 -12.86 1.70
C ALA A 137 5.98 -12.30 0.27
N VAL A 138 7.10 -12.60 -0.39
CA VAL A 138 7.40 -12.17 -1.76
C VAL A 138 6.42 -12.76 -2.78
N GLY A 139 5.85 -13.93 -2.50
CA GLY A 139 4.80 -14.54 -3.32
C GLY A 139 3.38 -14.09 -2.94
N VAL A 140 3.09 -13.98 -1.65
CA VAL A 140 1.75 -13.63 -1.14
C VAL A 140 1.37 -12.20 -1.54
N MET A 141 2.30 -11.24 -1.47
CA MET A 141 2.03 -9.85 -1.81
C MET A 141 1.57 -9.67 -3.28
N PRO A 142 2.29 -10.16 -4.31
CA PRO A 142 1.84 -10.06 -5.70
C PRO A 142 0.51 -10.78 -5.93
N VAL A 143 0.31 -11.96 -5.34
CA VAL A 143 -0.95 -12.72 -5.46
C VAL A 143 -2.12 -11.93 -4.90
N TRP A 144 -1.95 -11.33 -3.72
CA TRP A 144 -2.98 -10.48 -3.10
C TRP A 144 -3.35 -9.29 -3.99
N LEU A 145 -2.36 -8.58 -4.55
CA LEU A 145 -2.61 -7.46 -5.46
C LEU A 145 -3.23 -7.88 -6.78
N LEU A 146 -2.82 -9.01 -7.36
CA LEU A 146 -3.39 -9.57 -8.59
C LEU A 146 -4.86 -9.96 -8.39
N ILE A 147 -5.20 -10.56 -7.25
CA ILE A 147 -6.60 -10.85 -6.90
C ILE A 147 -7.39 -9.55 -6.80
N GLY A 148 -6.84 -8.51 -6.15
CA GLY A 148 -7.47 -7.19 -6.07
C GLY A 148 -7.77 -6.59 -7.44
N ALA A 149 -6.77 -6.54 -8.32
CA ALA A 149 -6.92 -6.05 -9.69
C ALA A 149 -7.92 -6.90 -10.51
N PHE A 150 -7.93 -8.21 -10.31
CA PHE A 150 -8.91 -9.12 -10.93
C PHE A 150 -10.34 -8.85 -10.43
N LEU A 151 -10.53 -8.61 -9.12
CA LEU A 151 -11.83 -8.25 -8.56
C LEU A 151 -12.36 -6.93 -9.15
N VAL A 152 -11.49 -5.93 -9.33
CA VAL A 152 -11.83 -4.67 -10.02
C VAL A 152 -12.28 -4.93 -11.46
N ALA A 153 -11.52 -5.73 -12.21
CA ALA A 153 -11.85 -6.09 -13.59
C ALA A 153 -13.20 -6.81 -13.67
N ARG A 154 -13.45 -7.77 -12.76
CA ARG A 154 -14.70 -8.53 -12.69
C ARG A 154 -15.90 -7.67 -12.28
N ALA A 155 -15.72 -6.73 -11.36
CA ALA A 155 -16.78 -5.82 -10.91
C ALA A 155 -17.09 -4.72 -11.94
N THR A 156 -16.24 -4.54 -12.95
CA THR A 156 -16.44 -3.52 -14.00
C THR A 156 -17.40 -4.00 -15.08
N LYS A 157 -18.47 -3.24 -15.32
CA LYS A 157 -19.55 -3.59 -16.27
C LYS A 157 -19.16 -3.55 -17.76
N SER A 158 -18.11 -2.80 -18.13
CA SER A 158 -17.78 -2.54 -19.52
C SER A 158 -16.26 -2.49 -19.73
N ARG A 159 -15.76 -3.21 -20.74
CA ARG A 159 -14.32 -3.39 -21.01
C ARG A 159 -13.55 -2.06 -21.18
N PRO A 160 -14.06 -1.04 -21.90
CA PRO A 160 -13.45 0.29 -21.96
C PRO A 160 -13.23 0.97 -20.60
N ASN A 161 -14.05 0.66 -19.60
CA ASN A 161 -13.97 1.27 -18.28
C ASN A 161 -13.00 0.55 -17.33
N VAL A 162 -12.48 -0.63 -17.71
CA VAL A 162 -11.64 -1.44 -16.81
C VAL A 162 -10.35 -0.70 -16.47
N VAL A 163 -9.65 -0.15 -17.46
CA VAL A 163 -8.41 0.62 -17.23
C VAL A 163 -8.67 1.82 -16.32
N ARG A 164 -9.77 2.55 -16.56
CA ARG A 164 -10.15 3.68 -15.71
C ARG A 164 -10.39 3.23 -14.27
N ASN A 165 -11.18 2.19 -14.06
CA ASN A 165 -11.51 1.69 -12.72
C ASN A 165 -10.28 1.11 -12.00
N GLN A 166 -9.37 0.46 -12.74
CA GLN A 166 -8.07 0.01 -12.25
C GLN A 166 -7.23 1.19 -11.75
N LEU A 167 -7.14 2.28 -12.51
CA LEU A 167 -6.40 3.49 -12.10
C LEU A 167 -7.01 4.15 -10.86
N VAL A 168 -8.34 4.16 -10.74
CA VAL A 168 -9.03 4.67 -9.54
C VAL A 168 -8.73 3.78 -8.33
N TRP A 169 -8.78 2.47 -8.52
CA TRP A 169 -8.41 1.51 -7.49
C TRP A 169 -6.95 1.69 -7.05
N VAL A 170 -6.00 1.78 -7.98
CA VAL A 170 -4.59 2.09 -7.68
C VAL A 170 -4.46 3.43 -6.95
N GLY A 171 -5.10 4.50 -7.44
CA GLY A 171 -5.04 5.82 -6.81
C GLY A 171 -5.64 5.85 -5.40
N SER A 172 -6.60 4.98 -5.10
CA SER A 172 -7.17 4.89 -3.76
C SER A 172 -6.28 4.18 -2.74
N PHE A 173 -5.19 3.51 -3.15
CA PHE A 173 -4.15 3.04 -2.22
C PHE A 173 -3.51 4.18 -1.42
N LEU A 174 -3.48 5.40 -1.96
CA LEU A 174 -2.99 6.60 -1.26
C LEU A 174 -3.77 6.90 0.03
N VAL A 175 -5.02 6.46 0.12
CA VAL A 175 -5.86 6.63 1.31
C VAL A 175 -6.00 5.32 2.07
N PHE A 176 -6.15 4.21 1.33
CA PHE A 176 -6.40 2.90 1.90
C PHE A 176 -5.20 2.36 2.69
N ILE A 177 -3.97 2.47 2.17
CA ILE A 177 -2.78 1.94 2.86
C ILE A 177 -2.46 2.69 4.14
N PRO A 178 -2.43 4.04 4.19
CA PRO A 178 -2.25 4.75 5.47
C PRO A 178 -3.31 4.39 6.51
N LEU A 179 -4.55 4.14 6.07
CA LEU A 179 -5.63 3.71 6.95
C LEU A 179 -5.38 2.30 7.49
N LEU A 180 -4.97 1.35 6.64
CA LEU A 180 -4.59 0.00 7.08
C LEU A 180 -3.39 0.03 8.03
N VAL A 181 -2.34 0.80 7.71
CA VAL A 181 -1.17 0.98 8.58
C VAL A 181 -1.59 1.46 9.96
N ARG A 182 -2.48 2.45 10.02
CA ARG A 182 -2.98 3.00 11.29
C ARG A 182 -3.83 2.01 12.07
N LEU A 183 -4.61 1.17 11.39
CA LEU A 183 -5.40 0.09 12.02
C LEU A 183 -4.53 -1.10 12.45
N SER A 184 -3.44 -1.36 11.74
CA SER A 184 -2.53 -2.47 12.02
C SER A 184 -1.44 -2.15 13.04
N ALA A 185 -1.18 -0.87 13.28
CA ALA A 185 -0.17 -0.43 14.22
C ALA A 185 -0.56 -0.83 15.65
N VAL A 186 0.26 -1.65 16.27
CA VAL A 186 0.14 -2.01 17.69
C VAL A 186 0.69 -0.86 18.50
N HIS A 187 -0.17 -0.28 19.33
CA HIS A 187 0.18 0.78 20.26
C HIS A 187 0.29 0.17 21.65
N ALA A 188 1.51 0.07 22.17
CA ALA A 188 1.77 -0.39 23.52
C ALA A 188 2.42 0.75 24.31
N GLY A 189 1.72 1.29 25.30
CA GLY A 189 2.31 2.18 26.30
C GLY A 189 2.78 1.33 27.47
N ALA A 190 4.04 1.44 27.86
CA ALA A 190 4.58 0.77 29.03
C ALA A 190 5.20 1.82 29.95
N ARG A 191 4.58 2.00 31.12
CA ARG A 191 5.21 2.69 32.24
C ARG A 191 5.69 1.62 33.19
N VAL A 192 7.00 1.46 33.29
CA VAL A 192 7.64 0.48 34.16
C VAL A 192 8.47 1.25 35.17
N GLU A 193 8.00 1.30 36.41
CA GLU A 193 8.78 1.73 37.55
C GLU A 193 9.52 0.50 38.08
N ALA A 194 10.81 0.40 37.75
CA ALA A 194 11.66 -0.72 38.14
C ALA A 194 12.71 -0.24 39.15
N ASP A 195 12.43 -0.48 40.43
CA ASP A 195 13.41 -0.28 41.51
C ASP A 195 14.28 -1.55 41.61
N VAL A 196 15.26 -1.63 40.73
CA VAL A 196 16.08 -2.84 40.56
C VAL A 196 17.35 -2.71 41.39
N SER A 197 17.32 -3.19 42.64
CA SER A 197 18.52 -3.23 43.47
C SER A 197 19.41 -4.45 43.20
N GLU A 198 18.92 -5.52 42.57
CA GLU A 198 19.69 -6.77 42.46
C GLU A 198 19.64 -7.53 41.12
N ASP A 199 18.63 -7.42 40.25
CA ASP A 199 18.61 -8.19 38.98
C ASP A 199 18.02 -7.43 37.77
N PRO A 200 18.78 -7.17 36.69
CA PRO A 200 18.29 -6.46 35.51
C PRO A 200 17.04 -7.13 34.94
N ILE A 201 16.03 -6.32 34.60
CA ILE A 201 14.80 -6.82 33.97
C ILE A 201 15.09 -7.00 32.47
N ASP A 202 15.09 -8.24 32.02
CA ASP A 202 15.11 -8.59 30.59
C ASP A 202 13.66 -8.69 30.08
N VAL A 203 13.24 -7.71 29.28
CA VAL A 203 11.97 -7.77 28.51
C VAL A 203 12.29 -8.03 27.04
N GLY A 204 13.07 -9.09 26.79
CA GLY A 204 13.52 -9.51 25.46
C GLY A 204 14.66 -8.65 24.92
N VAL A 205 14.35 -7.56 24.21
CA VAL A 205 15.35 -6.71 23.51
C VAL A 205 15.78 -5.51 24.37
N LEU A 206 15.22 -5.35 25.57
CA LEU A 206 15.43 -4.19 26.42
C LEU A 206 16.12 -4.60 27.71
N TYR A 207 17.35 -4.14 27.87
CA TYR A 207 18.16 -4.28 29.08
C TYR A 207 18.01 -3.02 29.93
N PHE A 208 17.56 -3.17 31.18
CA PHE A 208 17.42 -2.05 32.12
C PHE A 208 18.30 -2.28 33.36
N GLU A 209 19.20 -1.34 33.65
CA GLU A 209 20.23 -1.43 34.70
C GLU A 209 19.86 -0.62 35.96
N SER A 210 18.57 -0.60 36.35
CA SER A 210 17.92 0.24 37.38
C SER A 210 17.55 1.66 36.92
N GLY A 211 16.27 2.06 37.12
CA GLY A 211 15.76 3.37 36.75
C GLY A 211 14.25 3.38 36.45
N GLU A 212 13.69 4.59 36.28
CA GLU A 212 12.31 4.75 35.80
C GLU A 212 12.29 4.66 34.28
N PHE A 213 11.42 3.80 33.75
CA PHE A 213 11.13 3.70 32.33
C PHE A 213 9.70 4.21 32.06
N ASP A 214 9.60 5.37 31.44
CA ASP A 214 8.36 5.83 30.81
C ASP A 214 8.55 5.81 29.29
N GLY A 215 7.81 4.92 28.64
CA GLY A 215 7.96 4.67 27.22
C GLY A 215 6.64 4.36 26.52
N SER A 216 6.52 4.89 25.31
CA SER A 216 5.50 4.41 24.36
C SER A 216 6.19 3.73 23.21
N MET A 217 5.76 2.52 22.89
CA MET A 217 6.24 1.71 21.77
C MET A 217 5.12 1.59 20.73
N TYR A 218 5.48 1.87 19.49
CA TYR A 218 4.60 1.74 18.32
C TYR A 218 5.22 0.69 17.41
N ALA A 219 4.58 -0.47 17.24
CA ALA A 219 5.06 -1.51 16.32
C ALA A 219 4.15 -1.60 15.10
N GLY A 220 4.73 -1.53 13.90
CA GLY A 220 3.99 -1.69 12.66
C GLY A 220 4.77 -1.38 11.39
N PRO A 221 4.15 -1.59 10.21
CA PRO A 221 4.75 -1.25 8.93
C PRO A 221 4.95 0.27 8.77
N SER A 222 6.09 0.66 8.20
CA SER A 222 6.34 2.06 7.85
C SER A 222 5.32 2.57 6.85
N GLY A 223 4.51 3.55 7.26
CA GLY A 223 3.37 4.01 6.47
C GLY A 223 3.74 4.60 5.10
N VAL A 224 4.82 5.38 5.02
CA VAL A 224 5.25 6.01 3.76
C VAL A 224 5.80 4.96 2.79
N ALA A 225 6.67 4.08 3.28
CA ALA A 225 7.24 3.00 2.46
C ALA A 225 6.15 2.02 2.00
N ALA A 226 5.24 1.62 2.90
CA ALA A 226 4.08 0.78 2.58
C ALA A 226 3.23 1.40 1.49
N THR A 227 2.90 2.69 1.62
CA THR A 227 2.04 3.37 0.66
C THR A 227 2.69 3.43 -0.71
N PHE A 228 3.98 3.81 -0.79
CA PHE A 228 4.67 3.94 -2.06
C PHE A 228 4.90 2.59 -2.75
N LEU A 229 5.46 1.61 -2.03
CA LEU A 229 5.82 0.31 -2.60
C LEU A 229 4.57 -0.48 -3.02
N LEU A 230 3.56 -0.56 -2.16
CA LEU A 230 2.31 -1.26 -2.51
C LEU A 230 1.55 -0.56 -3.63
N LEU A 231 1.63 0.77 -3.75
CA LEU A 231 1.03 1.50 -4.87
C LEU A 231 1.73 1.18 -6.20
N VAL A 232 3.06 1.10 -6.20
CA VAL A 232 3.84 0.70 -7.38
C VAL A 232 3.49 -0.73 -7.80
N PHE A 233 3.49 -1.68 -6.85
CA PHE A 233 3.11 -3.06 -7.15
C PHE A 233 1.64 -3.20 -7.55
N ALA A 234 0.73 -2.40 -6.96
CA ALA A 234 -0.68 -2.39 -7.34
C ALA A 234 -0.85 -1.90 -8.79
N PHE A 235 -0.07 -0.88 -9.20
CA PHE A 235 -0.04 -0.42 -10.58
C PHE A 235 0.46 -1.51 -11.54
N LEU A 236 1.52 -2.24 -11.17
CA LEU A 236 2.01 -3.37 -11.97
C LEU A 236 0.97 -4.50 -12.07
N ALA A 237 0.34 -4.88 -10.95
CA ALA A 237 -0.73 -5.87 -10.94
C ALA A 237 -1.91 -5.43 -11.83
N ALA A 238 -2.26 -4.14 -11.77
CA ALA A 238 -3.30 -3.56 -12.60
C ALA A 238 -3.00 -3.63 -14.10
N LEU A 239 -1.75 -3.35 -14.49
CA LEU A 239 -1.28 -3.50 -15.87
C LEU A 239 -1.35 -4.95 -16.33
N VAL A 240 -0.86 -5.90 -15.51
CA VAL A 240 -0.86 -7.33 -15.82
C VAL A 240 -2.29 -7.83 -16.05
N VAL A 241 -3.21 -7.53 -15.13
CA VAL A 241 -4.62 -7.95 -15.26
C VAL A 241 -5.28 -7.27 -16.45
N SER A 242 -5.04 -5.98 -16.67
CA SER A 242 -5.61 -5.24 -17.81
C SER A 242 -5.12 -5.78 -19.16
N ALA A 243 -3.85 -6.20 -19.26
CA ALA A 243 -3.31 -6.87 -20.43
C ALA A 243 -3.90 -8.29 -20.61
N ALA A 244 -4.00 -9.08 -19.53
CA ALA A 244 -4.51 -10.45 -19.56
C ALA A 244 -5.97 -10.54 -20.04
N ILE A 245 -6.82 -9.57 -19.65
CA ILE A 245 -8.22 -9.49 -20.09
C ILE A 245 -8.38 -8.74 -21.43
N GLY A 246 -7.27 -8.29 -22.02
CA GLY A 246 -7.22 -7.52 -23.27
C GLY A 246 -7.92 -6.16 -23.18
N ALA A 247 -8.02 -5.55 -22.00
CA ALA A 247 -8.49 -4.17 -21.86
C ALA A 247 -7.40 -3.15 -22.24
N LEU A 248 -6.14 -3.60 -22.33
CA LEU A 248 -4.98 -2.78 -22.69
C LEU A 248 -4.26 -3.40 -23.89
N ASP A 249 -3.97 -2.61 -24.92
CA ASP A 249 -3.04 -3.00 -25.98
C ASP A 249 -1.60 -2.66 -25.57
N VAL A 250 -0.81 -3.68 -25.25
CA VAL A 250 0.58 -3.56 -24.83
C VAL A 250 1.45 -2.91 -25.91
N LYS A 251 1.11 -3.11 -27.20
CA LYS A 251 1.85 -2.52 -28.32
C LYS A 251 1.61 -1.02 -28.43
N GLU A 252 0.38 -0.58 -28.19
CA GLU A 252 0.04 0.84 -28.17
C GLU A 252 0.67 1.54 -26.96
N LEU A 253 0.70 0.87 -25.80
CA LEU A 253 1.33 1.38 -24.59
C LEU A 253 2.85 1.54 -24.77
N SER A 254 3.54 0.55 -25.35
CA SER A 254 4.99 0.63 -25.58
C SER A 254 5.36 1.72 -26.60
N ALA A 255 4.52 1.92 -27.63
CA ALA A 255 4.69 3.01 -28.58
C ALA A 255 4.53 4.40 -27.91
N LYS A 256 3.53 4.56 -27.04
CA LYS A 256 3.30 5.80 -26.26
C LYS A 256 4.37 6.04 -25.20
N ALA A 257 4.84 4.99 -24.53
CA ALA A 257 5.94 5.10 -23.56
C ALA A 257 7.25 5.51 -24.27
N GLY A 258 7.51 4.94 -25.46
CA GLY A 258 8.67 5.30 -26.27
C GLY A 258 8.65 6.75 -26.77
N SER A 259 7.47 7.31 -27.10
CA SER A 259 7.36 8.73 -27.47
C SER A 259 7.53 9.66 -26.27
N LEU A 260 6.98 9.31 -25.11
CA LEU A 260 7.19 10.05 -23.85
C LEU A 260 8.66 10.03 -23.40
N ALA A 261 9.33 8.87 -23.43
CA ALA A 261 10.74 8.77 -23.11
C ALA A 261 11.60 9.64 -24.05
N LYS A 262 11.28 9.67 -25.35
CA LYS A 262 11.92 10.56 -26.31
C LYS A 262 11.68 12.04 -25.99
N SER A 263 10.47 12.41 -25.55
CA SER A 263 10.15 13.80 -25.16
C SER A 263 10.90 14.26 -23.90
N ILE A 264 11.13 13.35 -22.95
CA ILE A 264 11.89 13.63 -21.72
C ILE A 264 13.39 13.76 -22.02
N GLN A 265 13.90 13.01 -23.01
CA GLN A 265 15.29 13.14 -23.47
C GLN A 265 15.56 14.36 -24.36
N THR A 266 14.54 15.03 -24.91
CA THR A 266 14.73 16.11 -25.91
C THR A 266 14.71 17.54 -25.36
N GLN A 267 14.83 17.78 -24.05
CA GLN A 267 14.94 19.17 -23.59
C GLN A 267 15.91 19.44 -22.44
N PRO A 268 17.19 19.66 -22.77
CA PRO A 268 18.00 20.72 -22.20
C PRO A 268 18.21 21.83 -23.25
N GLY A 269 17.56 22.99 -23.05
CA GLY A 269 18.11 24.27 -23.53
C GLY A 269 17.59 24.90 -24.82
N THR A 270 16.27 24.89 -25.12
CA THR A 270 15.73 25.88 -26.07
C THR A 270 15.34 27.17 -25.32
N PRO A 271 16.04 28.31 -25.52
CA PRO A 271 15.70 29.55 -24.84
C PRO A 271 14.34 30.09 -25.35
N PRO A 272 13.55 30.77 -24.49
CA PRO A 272 12.23 31.27 -24.85
C PRO A 272 12.35 32.40 -25.89
N GLN A 273 11.68 32.25 -27.03
CA GLN A 273 11.44 33.37 -27.95
C GLN A 273 10.52 34.38 -27.26
N ALA A 274 11.04 35.60 -27.06
CA ALA A 274 10.33 36.70 -26.45
C ALA A 274 9.11 37.12 -27.29
N PRO A 275 7.97 37.42 -26.65
CA PRO A 275 6.77 37.89 -27.34
C PRO A 275 6.89 39.38 -27.68
N GLY A 276 6.78 39.70 -28.97
CA GLY A 276 6.45 41.05 -29.44
C GLY A 276 7.41 41.61 -30.46
N THR A 277 6.98 41.64 -31.73
CA THR A 277 6.89 42.85 -32.57
C THR A 277 6.19 42.46 -33.88
N ALA A 278 4.94 42.91 -34.04
CA ALA A 278 4.44 43.29 -35.37
C ALA A 278 4.91 44.73 -35.65
N PRO A 279 5.05 45.15 -36.92
CA PRO A 279 3.95 45.92 -37.51
C PRO A 279 3.67 45.66 -39.01
N THR A 280 2.37 45.44 -39.28
CA THR A 280 1.49 46.10 -40.28
C THR A 280 2.01 46.77 -41.55
N HIS A 281 1.33 46.42 -42.66
CA HIS A 281 0.65 47.25 -43.69
C HIS A 281 1.10 47.09 -45.16
N GLY A 282 0.13 46.74 -46.02
CA GLY A 282 0.28 46.73 -47.49
C GLY A 282 -0.91 46.11 -48.25
N ALA A 283 -2.12 46.64 -48.01
CA ALA A 283 -3.39 46.70 -48.77
C ALA A 283 -3.84 45.62 -49.82
N PRO A 284 -5.18 45.50 -50.04
CA PRO A 284 -5.82 44.40 -50.76
C PRO A 284 -6.43 44.80 -52.13
N SER A 285 -6.39 43.91 -53.13
CA SER A 285 -7.33 43.85 -54.27
C SER A 285 -6.94 42.68 -55.17
N GLY A 286 -7.79 41.77 -55.62
CA GLY A 286 -9.22 41.64 -55.50
C GLY A 286 -9.63 40.28 -56.07
N ASN A 287 -10.80 39.82 -55.65
CA ASN A 287 -11.51 38.75 -56.32
C ASN A 287 -12.93 39.29 -56.53
N PRO A 288 -13.49 39.12 -57.73
CA PRO A 288 -14.88 38.75 -57.78
C PRO A 288 -15.07 37.50 -58.64
N THR A 289 -15.70 36.54 -57.98
CA THR A 289 -16.43 35.39 -58.50
C THR A 289 -17.33 35.75 -59.69
N THR A 290 -17.35 34.90 -60.72
CA THR A 290 -18.53 34.76 -61.60
C THR A 290 -18.84 33.28 -61.81
N GLN A 291 -20.04 32.90 -61.39
CA GLN A 291 -20.70 31.61 -61.61
C GLN A 291 -21.43 31.59 -62.97
N GLN A 292 -21.29 30.47 -63.71
CA GLN A 292 -22.28 29.76 -64.57
C GLN A 292 -22.91 30.46 -65.81
N PRO A 293 -23.56 29.75 -66.79
CA PRO A 293 -23.86 28.31 -66.97
C PRO A 293 -23.57 27.77 -68.43
N PRO A 294 -23.97 26.52 -68.82
CA PRO A 294 -23.50 25.83 -70.03
C PRO A 294 -24.37 26.10 -71.26
N HIS A 295 -23.87 25.90 -72.48
CA HIS A 295 -24.68 25.53 -73.66
C HIS A 295 -23.81 25.05 -74.86
N ASN A 296 -24.28 23.94 -75.44
CA ASN A 296 -24.00 23.27 -76.72
C ASN A 296 -22.66 22.53 -76.91
#